data_AF-A0A945JRC9-F1
#
_entry.id   AF-A0A945JRC9-F1
#
_cell.length_a   1.000
_cell.length_b   1.000
_cell.length_c   1.000
_cell.angle_alpha   90.00
_cell.angle_beta   90.00
_cell.angle_gamma   90.00
#
_symmetry.space_group_name_H-M   'P 1'
#
loop_
_entity.id
_entity.type
_entity.pdbx_description
1 polymer ?
#
loop_
_entity_poly.entity_id
_entity_poly.type
_entity_poly.pdbx_seq_one_letter_code
_entity_poly.pdbx_strand_id
1 'polypeptide(L)'
;MDPKEERALRDRARNLQALHVRLLFCRHTRDAWLAGPGDVLSDFGLLAKDRNLFPDIAGDRFKAESHGRRVVVERSIGNSFEETQKYLAQRPTASGSAGADPTLDDFLCSDFFLDPHRGLPHSSGVGPGYENISKYFFWLRHAHGLDRDGADIALRTHAYSEFAIYLITQYQRPHDPYYDQFQGGLYWPETPGIALPVMLLSDKFVRYTLGNADTVAQLPGAGLLDLDQLAPPDWTDEATLV
;
A
#
# COMPACT_ATOMS: atom_id res chain seq x y z
N MET A 1 13.88 -7.04 -35.56
CA MET A 1 13.01 -6.02 -34.94
C MET A 1 13.92 -4.90 -34.50
N ASP A 2 13.63 -3.65 -34.85
CA ASP A 2 14.41 -2.51 -34.38
C ASP A 2 14.27 -2.42 -32.84
N PRO A 3 15.35 -2.27 -32.06
CA PRO A 3 15.28 -2.05 -30.62
C PRO A 3 14.25 -0.98 -30.19
N LYS A 4 14.00 0.03 -31.02
CA LYS A 4 12.95 1.04 -30.77
C LYS A 4 11.54 0.48 -30.90
N GLU A 5 11.29 -0.35 -31.91
CA GLU A 5 10.00 -1.02 -32.11
C GLU A 5 9.71 -2.01 -30.99
N GLU A 6 10.73 -2.77 -30.57
CA GLU A 6 10.62 -3.70 -29.44
C GLU A 6 10.28 -2.97 -28.13
N ARG A 7 10.95 -1.85 -27.86
CA ARG A 7 10.64 -1.01 -26.69
C ARG A 7 9.21 -0.47 -26.75
N ALA A 8 8.78 0.06 -27.89
CA ALA A 8 7.43 0.58 -28.05
C ALA A 8 6.35 -0.51 -27.85
N LEU A 9 6.60 -1.74 -28.30
CA LEU A 9 5.71 -2.88 -28.06
C LEU A 9 5.62 -3.24 -26.58
N ARG A 10 6.76 -3.24 -25.87
CA ARG A 10 6.82 -3.51 -24.42
C ARG A 10 6.08 -2.44 -23.62
N ASP A 11 6.32 -1.17 -23.93
CA ASP A 11 5.66 -0.05 -23.26
C ASP A 11 4.15 -0.11 -23.47
N ARG A 12 3.69 -0.42 -24.69
CA ARG A 12 2.26 -0.65 -24.98
C ARG A 12 1.70 -1.83 -24.18
N ALA A 13 2.41 -2.95 -24.09
CA ALA A 13 1.97 -4.10 -23.31
C ALA A 13 1.85 -3.77 -21.81
N ARG A 14 2.82 -3.03 -21.25
CA ARG A 14 2.79 -2.55 -19.87
C ARG A 14 1.58 -1.63 -19.63
N ASN A 15 1.32 -0.70 -20.53
CA ASN A 15 0.20 0.23 -20.41
C ASN A 15 -1.16 -0.50 -20.51
N LEU A 16 -1.28 -1.51 -21.38
CA LEU A 16 -2.46 -2.38 -21.45
C LEU A 16 -2.70 -3.12 -20.13
N GLN A 17 -1.66 -3.74 -19.57
CA GLN A 17 -1.75 -4.45 -18.30
C GLN A 17 -2.09 -3.51 -17.15
N ALA A 18 -1.43 -2.35 -17.08
CA ALA A 18 -1.67 -1.33 -16.06
C ALA A 18 -3.13 -0.85 -16.09
N LEU A 19 -3.66 -0.53 -17.28
CA LEU A 19 -5.05 -0.12 -17.43
C LEU A 19 -6.01 -1.26 -17.07
N HIS A 20 -5.71 -2.50 -17.47
CA HIS A 20 -6.55 -3.65 -17.13
C HIS A 20 -6.65 -3.86 -15.61
N VAL A 21 -5.52 -3.80 -14.90
CA VAL A 21 -5.49 -3.85 -13.43
C VAL A 21 -6.26 -2.68 -12.84
N ARG A 22 -6.07 -1.46 -13.35
CA ARG A 22 -6.81 -0.29 -12.85
C ARG A 22 -8.31 -0.42 -13.06
N LEU A 23 -8.78 -0.99 -14.17
CA LEU A 23 -10.20 -1.28 -14.40
C LEU A 23 -10.78 -2.34 -13.44
N LEU A 24 -9.97 -3.31 -13.01
CA LEU A 24 -10.38 -4.34 -12.06
C LEU A 24 -10.59 -3.77 -10.65
N PHE A 25 -9.76 -2.82 -10.22
CA PHE A 25 -9.74 -2.34 -8.84
C PHE A 25 -10.27 -0.93 -8.66
N CYS A 26 -9.96 0.03 -9.53
CA CYS A 26 -10.35 1.42 -9.35
C CYS A 26 -11.73 1.73 -9.94
N ARG A 27 -12.69 2.07 -9.07
CA ARG A 27 -14.06 2.38 -9.48
C ARG A 27 -14.11 3.63 -10.38
N HIS A 28 -13.36 4.68 -10.06
CA HIS A 28 -13.33 5.91 -10.85
C HIS A 28 -12.89 5.66 -12.30
N THR A 29 -11.85 4.86 -12.51
CA THR A 29 -11.39 4.50 -13.86
C THR A 29 -12.44 3.68 -14.61
N ARG A 30 -13.14 2.78 -13.93
CA ARG A 30 -14.24 2.01 -14.54
C ARG A 30 -15.41 2.91 -14.93
N ASP A 31 -15.81 3.83 -14.08
CA ASP A 31 -16.91 4.75 -14.36
C ASP A 31 -16.55 5.67 -15.54
N ALA A 32 -15.31 6.17 -15.58
CA ALA A 32 -14.78 6.93 -16.73
C ALA A 32 -14.77 6.08 -18.01
N TRP A 33 -14.35 4.81 -17.93
CA TRP A 33 -14.36 3.89 -19.08
C TRP A 33 -15.77 3.67 -19.64
N LEU A 34 -16.77 3.52 -18.76
CA LEU A 34 -18.16 3.35 -19.16
C LEU A 34 -18.77 4.62 -19.77
N ALA A 35 -18.33 5.80 -19.31
CA ALA A 35 -18.75 7.08 -19.87
C ALA A 35 -18.08 7.38 -21.22
N GLY A 36 -16.78 7.06 -21.36
CA GLY A 36 -15.99 7.38 -22.54
C GLY A 36 -14.60 6.72 -22.49
N PRO A 37 -14.40 5.56 -23.14
CA PRO A 37 -13.13 4.84 -23.06
C PRO A 37 -11.98 5.52 -23.82
N GLY A 38 -12.27 6.47 -24.71
CA GLY A 38 -11.25 7.17 -25.50
C GLY A 38 -10.27 7.97 -24.64
N ASP A 39 -10.78 8.74 -23.68
CA ASP A 39 -9.96 9.56 -22.79
C ASP A 39 -9.11 8.68 -21.87
N VAL A 40 -9.71 7.62 -21.32
CA VAL A 40 -9.00 6.64 -20.49
C VAL A 40 -7.87 5.94 -21.25
N LEU A 41 -8.07 5.58 -22.51
CA LEU A 41 -7.00 5.01 -23.34
C LEU A 41 -5.88 6.03 -23.56
N SER A 42 -6.23 7.28 -23.83
CA SER A 42 -5.26 8.36 -24.05
C SER A 42 -4.40 8.63 -22.80
N ASP A 43 -4.98 8.60 -21.61
CA ASP A 43 -4.26 8.77 -20.33
C ASP A 43 -3.17 7.71 -20.12
N PHE A 44 -3.33 6.54 -20.75
CA PHE A 44 -2.37 5.44 -20.73
C PHE A 44 -1.50 5.39 -22.00
N GLY A 45 -1.56 6.39 -22.88
CA GLY A 45 -0.83 6.38 -24.15
C GLY A 45 -1.25 5.25 -25.10
N LEU A 46 -2.48 4.74 -24.97
CA LEU A 46 -3.04 3.68 -25.78
C LEU A 46 -3.87 4.25 -26.93
N LEU A 47 -3.96 3.49 -28.02
CA LEU A 47 -4.68 3.92 -29.22
C LEU A 47 -6.13 3.42 -29.19
N ALA A 48 -7.04 4.08 -29.91
CA ALA A 48 -8.44 3.66 -29.99
C ALA A 48 -8.61 2.19 -30.46
N LYS A 49 -7.71 1.69 -31.31
CA LYS A 49 -7.70 0.29 -31.76
C LYS A 49 -7.45 -0.71 -30.62
N ASP A 50 -6.83 -0.26 -29.54
CA ASP A 50 -6.47 -1.08 -28.38
C ASP A 50 -7.68 -1.38 -27.49
N ARG A 51 -8.78 -0.63 -27.67
CA ARG A 51 -10.04 -0.86 -26.95
C ARG A 51 -10.51 -2.32 -27.03
N ASN A 52 -10.35 -2.95 -28.20
CA ASN A 52 -10.81 -4.32 -28.44
C ASN A 52 -9.97 -5.38 -27.70
N LEU A 53 -8.88 -4.98 -27.04
CA LEU A 53 -8.05 -5.87 -26.21
C LEU A 53 -8.57 -5.97 -24.77
N PHE A 54 -9.50 -5.10 -24.37
CA PHE A 54 -10.11 -5.12 -23.05
C PHE A 54 -11.38 -5.97 -23.05
N PRO A 55 -11.69 -6.68 -21.94
CA PRO A 55 -12.94 -7.40 -21.81
C PRO A 55 -14.13 -6.43 -21.79
N ASP A 56 -15.34 -6.98 -21.95
CA ASP A 56 -16.56 -6.21 -21.75
C ASP A 56 -16.69 -5.80 -20.27
N ILE A 57 -16.30 -4.56 -19.98
CA ILE A 57 -16.27 -3.96 -18.64
C ILE A 57 -17.69 -3.81 -18.06
N ALA A 58 -18.72 -3.68 -18.91
CA ALA A 58 -20.11 -3.60 -18.47
C ALA A 58 -20.71 -5.00 -18.19
N GLY A 59 -20.09 -6.05 -18.72
CA GLY A 59 -20.55 -7.43 -18.61
C GLY A 59 -20.44 -8.01 -17.20
N ASP A 60 -21.36 -8.93 -16.88
CA ASP A 60 -21.45 -9.55 -15.55
C ASP A 60 -20.19 -10.33 -15.17
N ARG A 61 -19.53 -10.95 -16.15
CA ARG A 61 -18.28 -11.69 -15.92
C ARG A 61 -17.18 -10.78 -15.38
N PHE A 62 -17.00 -9.60 -15.98
CA PHE A 62 -15.98 -8.65 -15.54
C PHE A 62 -16.33 -8.09 -14.16
N LYS A 63 -17.60 -7.74 -13.94
CA LYS A 63 -18.08 -7.24 -12.63
C LYS A 63 -17.85 -8.26 -11.52
N ALA A 64 -18.14 -9.54 -11.75
CA ALA A 64 -17.92 -10.61 -10.79
C ALA A 64 -16.44 -10.80 -10.47
N GLU A 65 -15.56 -10.79 -11.49
CA GLU A 65 -14.12 -10.88 -11.29
C GLU A 65 -13.57 -9.68 -10.51
N SER A 66 -13.90 -8.46 -10.94
CA SER A 66 -13.53 -7.22 -10.26
C SER A 66 -13.97 -7.23 -8.80
N HIS A 67 -15.22 -7.58 -8.52
CA HIS A 67 -15.74 -7.68 -7.16
C HIS A 67 -15.00 -8.73 -6.33
N GLY A 68 -14.81 -9.95 -6.86
CA GLY A 68 -14.12 -11.03 -6.16
C GLY A 68 -12.69 -10.66 -5.79
N ARG A 69 -11.93 -10.06 -6.72
CA ARG A 69 -10.56 -9.60 -6.47
C ARG A 69 -10.51 -8.49 -5.42
N ARG A 70 -11.41 -7.52 -5.50
CA ARG A 70 -11.51 -6.43 -4.51
C ARG A 70 -11.81 -6.96 -3.12
N VAL A 71 -12.79 -7.84 -2.96
CA VAL A 71 -13.15 -8.44 -1.67
C VAL A 71 -11.98 -9.18 -1.02
N VAL A 72 -11.13 -9.84 -1.81
CA VAL A 72 -9.92 -10.50 -1.28
C VAL A 72 -8.94 -9.48 -0.68
N VAL A 73 -8.69 -8.37 -1.38
CA VAL A 73 -7.82 -7.28 -0.89
C VAL A 73 -8.42 -6.63 0.34
N GLU A 74 -9.71 -6.24 0.28
CA GLU A 74 -10.44 -5.59 1.37
C GLU A 74 -10.45 -6.46 2.62
N ARG A 75 -10.65 -7.77 2.49
CA ARG A 75 -10.57 -8.73 3.61
C ARG A 75 -9.15 -8.83 4.17
N SER A 76 -8.14 -8.89 3.31
CA SER A 76 -6.74 -8.96 3.74
C SER A 76 -6.37 -7.74 4.59
N ILE A 77 -6.78 -6.54 4.14
CA ILE A 77 -6.57 -5.29 4.86
C ILE A 77 -7.39 -5.26 6.15
N GLY A 78 -8.69 -5.59 6.08
CA GLY A 78 -9.57 -5.60 7.25
C GLY A 78 -9.11 -6.56 8.36
N ASN A 79 -8.51 -7.70 7.99
CA ASN A 79 -7.94 -8.65 8.95
C ASN A 79 -6.62 -8.15 9.58
N SER A 80 -5.87 -7.32 8.87
CA SER A 80 -4.55 -6.84 9.31
C SER A 80 -4.62 -5.49 10.03
N PHE A 81 -5.64 -4.68 9.72
CA PHE A 81 -5.85 -3.30 10.18
C PHE A 81 -7.27 -3.11 10.76
N GLU A 82 -7.76 -4.08 11.51
CA GLU A 82 -9.13 -4.11 12.01
C GLU A 82 -9.48 -2.87 12.85
N GLU A 83 -8.64 -2.54 13.83
CA GLU A 83 -8.86 -1.41 14.74
C GLU A 83 -8.66 -0.07 14.01
N THR A 84 -7.70 0.01 13.08
CA THR A 84 -7.55 1.15 12.19
C THR A 84 -8.81 1.38 11.35
N GLN A 85 -9.38 0.33 10.75
CA GLN A 85 -10.62 0.47 9.95
C GLN A 85 -11.80 0.90 10.83
N LYS A 86 -11.95 0.33 12.04
CA LYS A 86 -12.99 0.74 12.99
C LYS A 86 -12.84 2.21 13.38
N TYR A 87 -11.61 2.65 13.66
CA TYR A 87 -11.32 4.03 14.01
C TYR A 87 -11.70 4.98 12.87
N LEU A 88 -11.25 4.70 11.64
CA LEU A 88 -11.57 5.50 10.45
C LEU A 88 -13.09 5.58 10.19
N ALA A 89 -13.83 4.48 10.39
CA ALA A 89 -15.27 4.46 10.20
C ALA A 89 -16.07 5.24 11.27
N GLN A 90 -15.52 5.37 12.47
CA GLN A 90 -16.16 6.04 13.60
C GLN A 90 -15.70 7.49 13.78
N ARG A 91 -14.61 7.88 13.12
CA ARG A 91 -14.02 9.20 13.25
C ARG A 91 -15.02 10.25 12.79
N PRO A 92 -15.29 11.29 13.61
CA PRO A 92 -16.07 12.42 13.14
C PRO A 92 -15.27 13.06 12.00
N THR A 93 -15.84 13.11 10.79
CA THR A 93 -15.29 13.95 9.71
C THR A 93 -15.23 15.36 10.26
N ALA A 94 -14.02 15.86 10.52
CA ALA A 94 -13.83 17.14 11.17
C ALA A 94 -14.58 18.20 10.37
N SER A 95 -15.66 18.73 10.96
CA SER A 95 -16.55 19.67 10.31
C SER A 95 -15.77 20.97 10.07
N GLY A 96 -15.18 21.11 8.88
CA GLY A 96 -14.39 22.29 8.53
C GLY A 96 -13.31 22.07 7.47
N SER A 97 -12.81 20.85 7.27
CA SER A 97 -11.94 20.54 6.13
C SER A 97 -12.79 20.12 4.94
N ALA A 98 -12.73 20.87 3.84
CA ALA A 98 -13.54 20.66 2.63
C ALA A 98 -13.22 19.37 1.84
N GLY A 99 -12.47 18.42 2.42
CA GLY A 99 -12.16 17.12 1.84
C GLY A 99 -12.82 16.00 2.63
N ALA A 100 -13.44 15.04 1.93
CA ALA A 100 -13.82 13.77 2.53
C ALA A 100 -12.56 13.04 3.02
N ASP A 101 -12.67 12.33 4.14
CA ASP A 101 -11.58 11.50 4.63
C ASP A 101 -11.26 10.39 3.60
N PRO A 102 -9.97 10.14 3.30
CA PRO A 102 -9.57 9.08 2.37
C PRO A 102 -10.17 7.73 2.76
N THR A 103 -10.70 7.02 1.77
CA THR A 103 -11.38 5.73 1.92
C THR A 103 -10.55 4.58 1.37
N LEU A 104 -10.99 3.35 1.64
CA LEU A 104 -10.38 2.16 1.04
C LEU A 104 -10.53 2.14 -0.50
N ASP A 105 -11.56 2.76 -1.06
CA ASP A 105 -11.69 2.90 -2.52
C ASP A 105 -10.62 3.84 -3.08
N ASP A 106 -10.28 4.91 -2.35
CA ASP A 106 -9.18 5.82 -2.70
C ASP A 106 -7.83 5.08 -2.70
N PHE A 107 -7.61 4.20 -1.72
CA PHE A 107 -6.44 3.31 -1.73
C PHE A 107 -6.39 2.45 -3.00
N LEU A 108 -7.48 1.74 -3.33
CA LEU A 108 -7.53 0.86 -4.51
C LEU A 108 -7.39 1.62 -5.85
N CYS A 109 -7.64 2.92 -5.85
CA CYS A 109 -7.42 3.82 -6.99
C CYS A 109 -6.04 4.49 -7.00
N SER A 110 -5.29 4.41 -5.91
CA SER A 110 -4.01 5.10 -5.72
C SER A 110 -2.83 4.40 -6.39
N ASP A 111 -1.79 5.18 -6.66
CA ASP A 111 -0.52 4.63 -7.15
C ASP A 111 0.15 3.73 -6.12
N PHE A 112 -0.10 3.91 -4.81
CA PHE A 112 0.39 2.99 -3.78
C PHE A 112 -0.12 1.56 -3.98
N PHE A 113 -1.37 1.41 -4.41
CA PHE A 113 -1.94 0.09 -4.69
C PHE A 113 -1.47 -0.44 -6.06
N LEU A 114 -1.53 0.40 -7.10
CA LEU A 114 -1.35 -0.01 -8.48
C LEU A 114 0.11 -0.22 -8.89
N ASP A 115 1.05 0.50 -8.27
CA ASP A 115 2.48 0.36 -8.53
C ASP A 115 3.03 -0.87 -7.78
N PRO A 116 3.60 -1.85 -8.48
CA PRO A 116 4.14 -3.05 -7.84
C PRO A 116 5.30 -2.75 -6.89
N HIS A 117 5.98 -1.61 -7.06
CA HIS A 117 7.18 -1.23 -6.31
C HIS A 117 6.89 -0.41 -5.06
N ARG A 118 5.61 -0.10 -4.79
CA ARG A 118 5.19 0.67 -3.60
C ARG A 118 5.00 -0.17 -2.34
N GLY A 119 5.24 -1.48 -2.40
CA GLY A 119 5.13 -2.38 -1.26
C GLY A 119 6.45 -3.06 -0.90
N LEU A 120 6.48 -3.66 0.27
CA LEU A 120 7.46 -4.67 0.63
C LEU A 120 7.27 -5.92 -0.25
N PRO A 121 8.26 -6.82 -0.33
CA PRO A 121 8.11 -8.09 -1.03
C PRO A 121 6.93 -8.89 -0.49
N HIS A 122 6.24 -9.63 -1.36
CA HIS A 122 5.21 -10.55 -0.88
C HIS A 122 5.86 -11.61 0.01
N SER A 123 5.31 -11.86 1.19
CA SER A 123 5.94 -12.75 2.17
C SER A 123 6.19 -14.16 1.64
N SER A 124 5.41 -14.64 0.67
CA SER A 124 5.65 -15.94 0.01
C SER A 124 6.58 -15.90 -1.21
N GLY A 125 7.25 -14.79 -1.51
CA GLY A 125 8.19 -14.66 -2.63
C GLY A 125 7.56 -14.62 -4.04
N VAL A 126 6.26 -14.35 -4.15
CA VAL A 126 5.52 -14.33 -5.44
C VAL A 126 5.79 -13.05 -6.26
N GLY A 127 6.74 -12.22 -5.81
CA GLY A 127 7.19 -11.02 -6.50
C GLY A 127 6.52 -9.71 -6.04
N PRO A 128 7.01 -8.57 -6.54
CA PRO A 128 6.50 -7.26 -6.21
C PRO A 128 5.05 -7.09 -6.67
N GLY A 129 4.25 -6.36 -5.88
CA GLY A 129 2.91 -5.93 -6.27
C GLY A 129 1.74 -6.73 -5.71
N TYR A 130 1.95 -7.95 -5.22
CA TYR A 130 0.92 -8.76 -4.56
C TYR A 130 0.78 -8.48 -3.07
N GLU A 131 1.78 -7.84 -2.46
CA GLU A 131 1.79 -7.50 -1.04
C GLU A 131 0.93 -6.26 -0.82
N ASN A 132 -0.28 -6.44 -0.29
CA ASN A 132 -1.24 -5.35 -0.12
C ASN A 132 -1.15 -4.66 1.26
N ILE A 133 -0.58 -5.32 2.27
CA ILE A 133 -0.65 -4.84 3.66
C ILE A 133 0.32 -3.68 3.87
N SER A 134 1.57 -3.81 3.40
CA SER A 134 2.54 -2.72 3.44
C SER A 134 2.18 -1.58 2.49
N LYS A 135 1.65 -1.88 1.29
CA LYS A 135 1.12 -0.85 0.39
C LYS A 135 0.04 -0.02 1.08
N TYR A 136 -0.88 -0.69 1.76
CA TYR A 136 -1.92 -0.02 2.53
C TYR A 136 -1.35 0.82 3.68
N PHE A 137 -0.39 0.30 4.44
CA PHE A 137 0.29 1.05 5.49
C PHE A 137 0.96 2.33 4.95
N PHE A 138 1.75 2.23 3.89
CA PHE A 138 2.44 3.37 3.30
C PHE A 138 1.47 4.39 2.72
N TRP A 139 0.39 3.94 2.08
CA TRP A 139 -0.69 4.80 1.64
C TRP A 139 -1.35 5.52 2.82
N LEU A 140 -1.70 4.81 3.89
CA LEU A 140 -2.37 5.38 5.05
C LEU A 140 -1.48 6.43 5.74
N ARG A 141 -0.19 6.13 5.89
CA ARG A 141 0.82 7.07 6.39
C ARG A 141 0.83 8.36 5.55
N HIS A 142 0.84 8.23 4.23
CA HIS A 142 0.84 9.37 3.31
C HIS A 142 -0.48 10.14 3.31
N ALA A 143 -1.61 9.46 3.12
CA ALA A 143 -2.93 10.03 2.93
C ALA A 143 -3.45 10.77 4.17
N HIS A 144 -3.08 10.30 5.37
CA HIS A 144 -3.43 10.92 6.63
C HIS A 144 -2.29 11.73 7.27
N GLY A 145 -1.13 11.84 6.58
CA GLY A 145 0.04 12.54 7.08
C GLY A 145 0.48 12.06 8.47
N LEU A 146 0.46 10.73 8.68
CA LEU A 146 0.67 10.16 10.01
C LEU A 146 2.07 10.44 10.54
N ASP A 147 3.05 10.68 9.66
CA ASP A 147 4.45 11.00 9.94
C ASP A 147 4.73 12.50 10.11
N ARG A 148 3.69 13.35 10.15
CA ARG A 148 3.84 14.82 10.21
C ARG A 148 3.34 15.40 11.52
N ASP A 149 3.87 16.56 11.87
CA ASP A 149 3.42 17.33 13.04
C ASP A 149 1.91 17.55 13.00
N GLY A 150 1.25 17.29 14.14
CA GLY A 150 -0.21 17.38 14.26
C GLY A 150 -0.97 16.16 13.74
N ALA A 151 -0.29 15.05 13.44
CA ALA A 151 -0.92 13.79 13.10
C ALA A 151 -1.95 13.34 14.15
N ASP A 152 -2.99 12.66 13.67
CA ASP A 152 -3.97 11.97 14.51
C ASP A 152 -3.28 10.84 15.28
N ILE A 153 -2.97 11.10 16.56
CA ILE A 153 -2.20 10.20 17.42
C ILE A 153 -2.90 8.85 17.59
N ALA A 154 -4.23 8.82 17.63
CA ALA A 154 -4.98 7.58 17.79
C ALA A 154 -4.91 6.75 16.50
N LEU A 155 -5.17 7.36 15.35
CA LEU A 155 -5.05 6.67 14.05
C LEU A 155 -3.62 6.15 13.83
N ARG A 156 -2.61 6.99 14.08
CA ARG A 156 -1.20 6.61 13.99
C ARG A 156 -0.89 5.42 14.90
N THR A 157 -1.37 5.46 16.13
CA THR A 157 -1.18 4.38 17.10
C THR A 157 -1.75 3.05 16.61
N HIS A 158 -2.98 3.04 16.10
CA HIS A 158 -3.60 1.82 15.57
C HIS A 158 -2.81 1.29 14.37
N ALA A 159 -2.58 2.15 13.37
CA ALA A 159 -1.92 1.78 12.12
C ALA A 159 -0.53 1.17 12.33
N TYR A 160 0.31 1.82 13.15
CA TYR A 160 1.68 1.36 13.37
C TYR A 160 1.72 0.10 14.24
N SER A 161 0.84 -0.02 15.24
CA SER A 161 0.78 -1.22 16.07
C SER A 161 0.37 -2.44 15.25
N GLU A 162 -0.68 -2.29 14.44
CA GLU A 162 -1.21 -3.36 13.58
C GLU A 162 -0.20 -3.75 12.49
N PHE A 163 0.48 -2.79 11.89
CA PHE A 163 1.53 -3.08 10.91
C PHE A 163 2.75 -3.79 11.53
N ALA A 164 3.18 -3.40 12.73
CA ALA A 164 4.23 -4.11 13.44
C ALA A 164 3.85 -5.56 13.78
N ILE A 165 2.60 -5.79 14.22
CA ILE A 165 2.06 -7.13 14.46
C ILE A 165 2.10 -7.96 13.18
N TYR A 166 1.73 -7.37 12.04
CA TYR A 166 1.84 -8.00 10.74
C TYR A 166 3.28 -8.40 10.43
N LEU A 167 4.26 -7.51 10.59
CA LEU A 167 5.68 -7.79 10.33
C LEU A 167 6.21 -8.93 11.21
N ILE A 168 5.90 -8.91 12.51
CA ILE A 168 6.26 -10.00 13.46
C ILE A 168 5.69 -11.33 12.97
N THR A 169 4.43 -11.33 12.55
CA THR A 169 3.75 -12.53 12.08
C THR A 169 4.36 -13.07 10.78
N GLN A 170 4.81 -12.20 9.87
CA GLN A 170 5.47 -12.64 8.64
C GLN A 170 6.82 -13.30 8.94
N TYR A 171 7.64 -12.69 9.80
CA TYR A 171 8.93 -13.25 10.19
C TYR A 171 8.80 -14.63 10.89
N GLN A 172 7.72 -14.87 11.64
CA GLN A 172 7.48 -16.16 12.32
C GLN A 172 7.07 -17.32 11.40
N ARG A 173 6.88 -17.08 10.09
CA ARG A 173 6.46 -18.07 9.09
C ARG A 173 7.53 -18.23 8.01
N PRO A 174 7.49 -19.26 7.15
CA PRO A 174 8.31 -19.27 5.94
C PRO A 174 8.08 -17.98 5.15
N HIS A 175 9.13 -17.21 4.90
CA HIS A 175 9.05 -15.88 4.32
C HIS A 175 10.16 -15.62 3.29
N ASP A 176 9.97 -14.56 2.49
CA ASP A 176 10.99 -13.95 1.65
C ASP A 176 12.13 -13.38 2.51
N PRO A 177 13.42 -13.68 2.23
CA PRO A 177 14.57 -13.27 3.05
C PRO A 177 14.64 -11.77 3.38
N TYR A 178 13.99 -10.91 2.60
CA TYR A 178 13.86 -9.49 2.94
C TYR A 178 13.29 -9.28 4.35
N TYR A 179 12.43 -10.18 4.85
CA TYR A 179 11.83 -10.06 6.17
C TYR A 179 12.78 -10.43 7.34
N ASP A 180 13.97 -10.97 7.06
CA ASP A 180 14.98 -11.23 8.09
C ASP A 180 15.40 -9.94 8.83
N GLN A 181 15.32 -8.78 8.17
CA GLN A 181 15.61 -7.49 8.80
C GLN A 181 14.64 -7.11 9.93
N PHE A 182 13.46 -7.75 9.98
CA PHE A 182 12.45 -7.53 11.02
C PHE A 182 12.55 -8.55 12.16
N GLN A 183 13.57 -9.41 12.13
CA GLN A 183 13.84 -10.41 13.16
C GLN A 183 13.97 -9.76 14.55
N GLY A 184 13.33 -10.37 15.55
CA GLY A 184 13.27 -9.86 16.91
C GLY A 184 12.08 -8.92 17.18
N GLY A 185 11.41 -8.43 16.13
CA GLY A 185 10.11 -7.77 16.25
C GLY A 185 10.10 -6.47 17.05
N LEU A 186 11.25 -5.79 17.13
CA LEU A 186 11.41 -4.55 17.88
C LEU A 186 11.36 -3.35 16.93
N TYR A 187 10.29 -2.57 17.05
CA TYR A 187 10.05 -1.41 16.20
C TYR A 187 9.59 -0.21 17.00
N TRP A 188 9.85 0.99 16.51
CA TRP A 188 9.23 2.19 17.05
C TRP A 188 8.72 3.12 15.93
N PRO A 189 7.58 3.80 16.15
CA PRO A 189 7.26 5.07 15.53
C PRO A 189 7.80 6.24 16.37
N GLU A 190 8.43 7.23 15.75
CA GLU A 190 8.61 8.53 16.38
C GLU A 190 7.23 9.18 16.61
N THR A 191 7.07 10.07 17.60
CA THR A 191 5.83 10.85 17.70
C THR A 191 6.08 12.18 16.96
N PRO A 192 5.46 12.42 15.79
CA PRO A 192 5.74 13.63 15.03
C PRO A 192 5.41 14.88 15.85
N GLY A 193 6.33 15.85 15.84
CA GLY A 193 6.19 17.10 16.56
C GLY A 193 6.33 17.01 18.09
N ILE A 194 6.59 15.83 18.66
CA ILE A 194 6.76 15.64 20.11
C ILE A 194 8.00 14.78 20.37
N ALA A 195 8.98 15.34 21.09
CA ALA A 195 10.21 14.62 21.41
C ALA A 195 9.98 13.29 22.15
N LEU A 196 8.94 13.22 23.01
CA LEU A 196 8.56 12.06 23.82
C LEU A 196 7.07 12.15 24.23
N PRO A 197 6.36 11.03 24.41
CA PRO A 197 6.87 9.66 24.46
C PRO A 197 6.89 8.93 23.10
N VAL A 198 7.79 7.95 22.97
CA VAL A 198 7.92 7.03 21.82
C VAL A 198 7.36 5.66 22.19
N MET A 199 6.77 4.94 21.24
CA MET A 199 6.21 3.60 21.47
C MET A 199 7.16 2.52 20.95
N LEU A 200 7.57 1.59 21.81
CA LEU A 200 8.30 0.39 21.40
C LEU A 200 7.32 -0.78 21.28
N LEU A 201 7.28 -1.37 20.10
CA LEU A 201 6.49 -2.55 19.74
C LEU A 201 7.43 -3.76 19.74
N SER A 202 7.02 -4.88 20.35
CA SER A 202 7.87 -6.08 20.50
C SER A 202 7.22 -7.35 19.93
N ASP A 203 8.03 -8.37 19.64
CA ASP A 203 7.61 -9.71 19.21
C ASP A 203 6.74 -10.47 20.22
N LYS A 204 6.77 -10.06 21.49
CA LYS A 204 5.85 -10.50 22.56
C LYS A 204 4.50 -9.80 22.51
N PHE A 205 4.27 -8.94 21.51
CA PHE A 205 3.09 -8.10 21.35
C PHE A 205 2.85 -7.17 22.55
N VAL A 206 3.93 -6.78 23.23
CA VAL A 206 3.91 -5.82 24.33
C VAL A 206 4.30 -4.45 23.79
N ARG A 207 3.54 -3.43 24.20
CA ARG A 207 3.79 -2.02 23.89
C ARG A 207 4.43 -1.35 25.10
N TYR A 208 5.60 -0.76 24.90
CA TYR A 208 6.28 0.05 25.92
C TYR A 208 6.26 1.52 25.52
N THR A 209 6.14 2.40 26.50
CA THR A 209 6.22 3.85 26.30
C THR A 209 7.55 4.34 26.85
N LEU A 210 8.41 4.86 25.97
CA LEU A 210 9.71 5.41 26.33
C LEU A 210 9.58 6.91 26.52
N GLY A 211 9.96 7.39 27.70
CA GLY A 211 9.94 8.81 28.08
C GLY A 211 11.33 9.38 28.35
N ASN A 212 12.40 8.71 27.89
CA ASN A 212 13.78 9.15 28.08
C ASN A 212 14.46 9.34 26.72
N ALA A 213 14.94 10.56 26.46
CA ALA A 213 15.53 10.95 25.18
C ALA A 213 16.86 10.22 24.91
N ASP A 214 17.68 9.99 25.94
CA ASP A 214 18.94 9.25 25.81
C ASP A 214 18.69 7.79 25.42
N THR A 215 17.62 7.18 25.95
CA THR A 215 17.21 5.82 25.56
C THR A 215 16.69 5.78 24.12
N VAL A 216 15.89 6.76 23.71
CA VAL A 216 15.39 6.86 22.32
C VAL A 216 16.54 7.05 21.32
N ALA A 217 17.54 7.87 21.65
CA ALA A 217 18.71 8.10 20.81
C ALA A 217 19.57 6.84 20.58
N GLN A 218 19.45 5.83 21.46
CA GLN A 218 20.20 4.57 21.37
C GLN A 218 19.50 3.51 20.50
N LEU A 219 18.21 3.66 20.18
CA LEU A 219 17.43 2.63 19.48
C LEU A 219 18.00 2.26 18.09
N PRO A 220 18.44 3.22 17.24
CA PRO A 220 19.06 2.87 15.96
C PRO A 220 20.36 2.07 16.14
N GLY A 221 21.18 2.43 17.14
CA GLY A 221 22.44 1.73 17.44
C GLY A 221 22.24 0.31 17.99
N ALA A 222 21.06 0.04 18.54
CA ALA A 222 20.66 -1.29 19.00
C ALA A 222 20.04 -2.16 17.87
N GLY A 223 19.99 -1.65 16.64
CA GLY A 223 19.49 -2.38 15.48
C GLY A 223 17.97 -2.54 15.44
N LEU A 224 17.24 -1.78 16.25
CA LEU A 224 15.80 -1.70 16.13
C LEU A 224 15.43 -0.94 14.84
N LEU A 225 14.23 -1.17 14.31
CA LEU A 225 13.78 -0.49 13.09
C LEU A 225 12.77 0.64 13.38
N ASP A 226 13.02 1.79 12.77
CA ASP A 226 12.10 2.92 12.72
C ASP A 226 11.05 2.73 11.60
N LEU A 227 9.78 2.61 11.99
CA LEU A 227 8.69 2.43 11.04
C LEU A 227 8.36 3.70 10.25
N ASP A 228 8.78 4.89 10.69
CA ASP A 228 8.66 6.12 9.91
C ASP A 228 9.63 6.15 8.74
N GLN A 229 10.82 5.57 8.93
CA GLN A 229 11.85 5.51 7.90
C GLN A 229 11.70 4.31 6.97
N LEU A 230 10.84 3.35 7.32
CA LEU A 230 10.59 2.20 6.47
C LEU A 230 9.98 2.64 5.12
N ALA A 231 10.60 2.15 4.05
CA ALA A 231 10.18 2.33 2.67
C ALA A 231 10.24 1.00 1.92
N PRO A 232 9.56 0.87 0.76
CA PRO A 232 9.78 -0.23 -0.16
C PRO A 232 11.27 -0.36 -0.54
N PRO A 233 11.76 -1.59 -0.78
CA PRO A 233 13.10 -1.77 -1.29
C PRO A 233 13.27 -1.13 -2.66
N ASP A 234 14.52 -0.84 -3.04
CA ASP A 234 14.86 -0.45 -4.40
C ASP A 234 14.71 -1.69 -5.31
N TRP A 235 13.51 -1.84 -5.86
CA TRP A 235 13.20 -2.91 -6.78
C TRP A 235 13.98 -2.69 -8.07
N THR A 236 14.85 -3.63 -8.42
CA THR A 236 15.35 -3.67 -9.80
C THR A 236 14.15 -3.92 -10.71
N ASP A 237 13.95 -3.06 -11.71
CA ASP A 237 13.06 -3.37 -12.83
C ASP A 237 13.36 -4.81 -13.26
N GLU A 238 12.33 -5.67 -13.35
CA GLU A 238 12.52 -7.06 -13.78
C GLU A 238 13.43 -7.06 -15.00
N ALA A 239 14.53 -7.83 -14.91
CA ALA A 239 15.39 -8.07 -16.04
C ALA A 239 14.48 -8.55 -17.17
N THR A 240 14.39 -7.73 -18.21
CA THR A 240 13.63 -7.97 -19.44
C THR A 240 13.52 -9.46 -19.71
N LEU A 241 12.31 -10.00 -19.83
CA LEU A 241 12.09 -11.35 -20.36
C LEU A 241 12.92 -11.47 -21.67
N VAL A 242 14.04 -12.19 -21.58
CA VAL A 242 14.96 -12.53 -22.69
C VAL A 242 14.41 -13.74 -23.41
#